data_AF-A0A2W6BWF8-F1
#
_entry.id   AF-A0A2W6BWF8-F1
#
_cell.length_a   1.000
_cell.length_b   1.000
_cell.length_c   1.000
_cell.angle_alpha   90.00
_cell.angle_beta   90.00
_cell.angle_gamma   90.00
#
_symmetry.space_group_name_H-M   'P 1'
#
loop_
_entity.id
_entity.type
_entity.pdbx_description
1 polymer ?
#
loop_
_entity_poly.entity_id
_entity_poly.type
_entity_poly.pdbx_seq_one_letter_code
_entity_poly.pdbx_strand_id
1 'polypeptide(L)'
;MRYTMTHRWGNDTQTDIVNAEQLEALLAELNDTDDIEHPDVSIRDNETGWSLGIFAGDSGLVVLEVVEDDDDIWHMRGLSPQRILKLCTAFVSGAVDLVRQESWLPGYQ
;
A
#
# COMPACT_ATOMS: atom_id res chain seq x y z
N MET A 1 -2.90 -17.85 -2.50
CA MET A 1 -3.29 -16.54 -3.03
C MET A 1 -2.05 -15.68 -2.96
N ARG A 2 -1.57 -15.16 -4.09
CA ARG A 2 -0.35 -14.34 -4.12
C ARG A 2 -0.50 -13.04 -3.34
N TYR A 3 -1.63 -12.35 -3.44
CA TYR A 3 -1.85 -11.05 -2.82
C TYR A 3 -2.93 -11.11 -1.74
N THR A 4 -2.73 -10.34 -0.68
CA THR A 4 -3.73 -10.03 0.35
C THR A 4 -3.94 -8.52 0.38
N MET A 5 -5.18 -8.07 0.20
CA MET A 5 -5.57 -6.67 0.36
C MET A 5 -6.33 -6.53 1.68
N THR A 6 -5.77 -5.76 2.61
CA THR A 6 -6.45 -5.41 3.86
C THR A 6 -7.16 -4.09 3.65
N HIS A 7 -8.48 -4.13 3.83
CA HIS A 7 -9.39 -3.00 3.69
C HIS A 7 -9.44 -2.21 5.00
N ARG A 8 -9.98 -0.99 4.98
CA ARG A 8 -10.00 -0.11 6.16
C ARG A 8 -10.61 -0.76 7.40
N TRP A 9 -11.70 -1.52 7.22
CA TRP A 9 -12.42 -2.18 8.31
C TRP A 9 -11.81 -3.53 8.74
N GLY A 10 -10.56 -3.80 8.32
CA GLY A 10 -9.81 -5.00 8.73
C GLY A 10 -10.29 -6.29 8.07
N ASN A 11 -11.18 -6.23 7.09
CA ASN A 11 -11.48 -7.37 6.24
C ASN A 11 -10.36 -7.56 5.21
N ASP A 12 -10.08 -8.81 4.87
CA ASP A 12 -9.06 -9.16 3.89
C ASP A 12 -9.70 -9.74 2.62
N THR A 13 -9.22 -9.28 1.47
CA THR A 13 -9.47 -9.93 0.17
C THR A 13 -8.19 -10.61 -0.30
N GLN A 14 -8.26 -11.92 -0.52
CA GLN A 14 -7.13 -12.69 -1.06
C GLN A 14 -7.37 -13.02 -2.53
N THR A 15 -6.35 -12.81 -3.38
CA THR A 15 -6.42 -13.08 -4.82
C THR A 15 -5.03 -13.43 -5.38
N ASP A 16 -4.96 -14.17 -6.49
CA ASP A 16 -3.70 -14.39 -7.21
C ASP A 16 -3.35 -13.24 -8.16
N ILE A 17 -4.35 -12.48 -8.60
CA ILE A 17 -4.20 -11.35 -9.51
C ILE A 17 -5.02 -10.18 -8.96
N VAL A 18 -4.37 -9.03 -8.84
CA VAL A 18 -5.04 -7.76 -8.52
C VAL A 18 -5.19 -6.96 -9.81
N ASN A 19 -6.42 -6.56 -10.12
CA ASN A 19 -6.72 -5.73 -11.29
C ASN A 19 -6.87 -4.24 -10.92
N ALA A 20 -6.94 -3.37 -11.93
CA ALA A 20 -7.03 -1.93 -11.72
C ALA A 20 -8.32 -1.51 -10.97
N GLU A 21 -9.47 -2.13 -11.28
CA GLU A 21 -10.74 -1.82 -10.60
C GLU A 21 -10.67 -2.14 -9.10
N GLN A 22 -10.00 -3.24 -8.73
CA GLN A 22 -9.78 -3.60 -7.33
C GLN A 22 -8.89 -2.60 -6.61
N LEU A 23 -7.81 -2.14 -7.25
CA LEU A 23 -6.93 -1.10 -6.68
C LEU A 23 -7.66 0.23 -6.51
N GLU A 24 -8.42 0.65 -7.51
CA GLU A 24 -9.20 1.88 -7.46
C GLU A 24 -10.26 1.81 -6.37
N ALA A 25 -10.97 0.69 -6.24
CA ALA A 25 -11.94 0.46 -5.18
C ALA A 25 -11.29 0.50 -3.79
N LEU A 26 -10.15 -0.17 -3.61
CA LEU A 26 -9.39 -0.17 -2.35
C LEU A 26 -8.93 1.24 -1.96
N LEU A 27 -8.36 1.99 -2.89
CA LEU A 27 -7.91 3.37 -2.63
C LEU A 27 -9.08 4.33 -2.41
N ALA A 28 -10.25 4.06 -3.01
CA ALA A 28 -11.45 4.88 -2.79
C ALA A 28 -11.95 4.80 -1.34
N GLU A 29 -11.64 3.74 -0.59
CA GLU A 29 -11.98 3.64 0.83
C GLU A 29 -11.33 4.76 1.66
N LEU A 30 -10.16 5.25 1.24
CA LEU A 30 -9.42 6.31 1.93
C LEU A 30 -10.00 7.71 1.73
N ASN A 31 -11.01 7.88 0.85
CA ASN A 31 -11.65 9.18 0.62
C ASN A 31 -12.51 9.63 1.81
N ASP A 32 -12.89 8.72 2.70
CA ASP A 32 -13.63 9.05 3.93
C ASP A 32 -12.65 9.42 5.05
N THR A 33 -12.21 10.69 5.08
CA THR A 33 -11.13 11.17 5.95
C THR A 33 -11.54 11.42 7.41
N ASP A 34 -12.82 11.27 7.75
CA ASP A 34 -13.33 11.60 9.09
C ASP A 34 -13.14 10.46 10.11
N ASP A 35 -12.85 9.24 9.65
CA ASP A 35 -12.59 8.08 10.51
C ASP A 35 -11.09 7.89 10.77
N ILE A 36 -10.69 8.23 12.00
CA ILE A 36 -9.32 8.12 12.50
C ILE A 36 -8.97 6.72 13.05
N GLU A 37 -9.96 5.87 13.33
CA GLU A 37 -9.76 4.52 13.88
C GLU A 37 -9.24 3.56 12.81
N HIS A 38 -9.66 3.78 11.57
CA HIS A 38 -9.28 2.97 10.42
C HIS A 38 -8.61 3.83 9.35
N PRO A 39 -7.38 4.32 9.54
CA PRO A 39 -6.80 5.32 8.66
C PRO A 39 -6.17 4.73 7.39
N ASP A 40 -6.12 3.41 7.19
CA ASP A 40 -5.28 2.83 6.13
C ASP A 40 -5.86 1.60 5.44
N VAL A 41 -5.29 1.31 4.28
CA VAL A 41 -5.44 0.05 3.53
C VAL A 41 -4.05 -0.48 3.22
N SER A 42 -3.91 -1.79 3.03
CA SER A 42 -2.62 -2.38 2.65
C SER A 42 -2.73 -3.48 1.60
N ILE A 43 -1.64 -3.68 0.87
CA ILE A 43 -1.48 -4.75 -0.12
C ILE A 43 -0.22 -5.52 0.22
N ARG A 44 -0.35 -6.80 0.54
CA ARG A 44 0.76 -7.72 0.82
C ARG A 44 0.99 -8.67 -0.35
N ASP A 45 2.24 -8.81 -0.79
CA ASP A 45 2.68 -9.91 -1.65
C ASP A 45 3.16 -11.07 -0.74
N ASN A 46 2.36 -12.13 -0.67
CA ASN A 46 2.59 -13.29 0.20
C ASN A 46 3.78 -14.15 -0.27
N GLU A 47 4.27 -14.01 -1.51
CA GLU A 47 5.46 -14.73 -1.98
C GLU A 47 6.75 -14.05 -1.50
N THR A 48 6.75 -12.72 -1.44
CA THR A 48 7.95 -11.94 -1.10
C THR A 48 7.96 -11.42 0.33
N GLY A 49 6.80 -11.39 1.00
CA GLY A 49 6.64 -10.85 2.36
C GLY A 49 6.48 -9.33 2.41
N TRP A 50 6.67 -8.64 1.29
CA TRP A 50 6.50 -7.19 1.21
C TRP A 50 5.04 -6.78 1.39
N SER A 51 4.84 -5.65 2.03
CA SER A 51 3.56 -4.99 2.27
C SER A 51 3.65 -3.52 1.89
N LEU A 52 2.63 -3.03 1.20
CA LEU A 52 2.46 -1.63 0.83
C LEU A 52 1.23 -1.08 1.55
N GLY A 53 1.46 -0.25 2.58
CA GLY A 53 0.42 0.45 3.34
C GLY A 53 0.16 1.84 2.78
N ILE A 54 -1.11 2.24 2.70
CA ILE A 54 -1.55 3.54 2.20
C ILE A 54 -2.47 4.16 3.23
N PHE A 55 -2.12 5.35 3.71
CA PHE A 55 -2.84 6.05 4.77
C PHE A 55 -3.71 7.18 4.22
N ALA A 56 -4.87 7.36 4.83
CA ALA A 56 -5.85 8.39 4.58
C ALA A 56 -5.33 9.77 5.02
N GLY A 57 -5.98 10.81 4.49
CA GLY A 57 -5.68 12.21 4.77
C GLY A 57 -4.77 12.87 3.73
N ASP A 58 -4.55 14.17 3.90
CA ASP A 58 -3.92 15.04 2.89
C ASP A 58 -2.40 14.87 2.77
N SER A 59 -1.82 13.95 3.54
CA SER A 59 -0.37 13.76 3.57
C SER A 59 0.13 12.83 2.47
N GLY A 60 -0.74 12.07 1.78
CA GLY A 60 -0.34 11.14 0.73
C GLY A 60 0.75 10.18 1.19
N LEU A 61 0.58 9.62 2.40
CA LEU A 61 1.54 8.76 3.07
C LEU A 61 1.42 7.32 2.54
N VAL A 62 2.54 6.78 2.10
CA VAL A 62 2.68 5.37 1.71
C VAL A 62 3.87 4.78 2.44
N VAL A 63 3.70 3.58 2.98
CA VAL A 63 4.72 2.80 3.67
C VAL A 63 4.97 1.50 2.91
N LEU A 64 6.23 1.14 2.72
CA LEU A 64 6.67 -0.13 2.16
C LEU A 64 7.50 -0.84 3.24
N GLU A 65 7.09 -2.04 3.62
CA GLU A 65 7.75 -2.80 4.69
C GLU A 65 7.69 -4.30 4.47
N VAL A 66 8.62 -5.04 5.07
CA VAL A 66 8.46 -6.48 5.31
C VAL A 66 7.92 -6.64 6.73
N VAL A 67 6.70 -7.17 6.89
CA VAL A 67 6.01 -7.15 8.19
C VAL A 67 6.72 -7.96 9.28
N GLU A 68 7.60 -8.89 8.90
CA GLU A 68 8.41 -9.69 9.84
C GLU A 68 9.80 -9.09 10.10
N ASP A 69 10.15 -7.96 9.47
CA ASP A 69 11.47 -7.33 9.54
C ASP A 69 11.36 -5.81 9.81
N ASP A 70 11.76 -5.40 11.02
CA ASP A 70 11.70 -4.01 11.46
C ASP A 70 12.77 -3.11 10.78
N ASP A 71 13.78 -3.69 10.14
CA ASP A 71 14.87 -2.93 9.49
C ASP A 71 14.52 -2.48 8.05
N ASP A 72 13.53 -3.12 7.44
CA ASP A 72 13.15 -2.95 6.02
C ASP A 72 11.90 -2.09 5.86
N ILE A 73 11.83 -0.95 6.58
CA ILE A 73 10.70 -0.01 6.56
C ILE A 73 11.09 1.27 5.82
N TRP A 74 10.29 1.62 4.82
CA TRP A 74 10.44 2.82 4.00
C TRP A 74 9.12 3.56 3.85
N HIS A 75 9.16 4.89 3.74
CA HIS A 75 7.95 5.67 3.50
C HIS A 75 8.12 6.80 2.48
N MET A 76 7.00 7.26 1.93
CA MET A 76 6.86 8.45 1.10
C MET A 76 5.71 9.30 1.59
N ARG A 77 5.83 10.62 1.44
CA ARG A 77 4.77 11.59 1.74
C ARG A 77 4.57 12.54 0.57
N GLY A 78 3.43 13.22 0.54
CA GLY A 78 3.04 14.17 -0.48
C GLY A 78 2.69 13.52 -1.82
N LEU A 79 2.40 12.21 -1.83
CA LEU A 79 2.02 11.53 -3.06
C LEU A 79 0.59 11.90 -3.47
N SER A 80 0.41 12.22 -4.75
CA SER A 80 -0.94 12.39 -5.31
C SER A 80 -1.65 11.03 -5.45
N PRO A 81 -2.99 10.98 -5.46
CA PRO A 81 -3.73 9.73 -5.67
C PRO A 81 -3.30 8.96 -6.93
N GLN A 82 -2.97 9.69 -8.00
CA GLN A 82 -2.47 9.11 -9.25
C GLN A 82 -1.07 8.48 -9.09
N ARG A 83 -0.20 9.04 -8.25
CA ARG A 83 1.12 8.45 -7.96
C ARG A 83 0.99 7.22 -7.06
N ILE A 84 0.08 7.26 -6.08
CA ILE A 84 -0.24 6.12 -5.22
C ILE A 84 -0.75 4.96 -6.08
N LEU A 85 -1.75 5.19 -6.95
CA LEU A 85 -2.28 4.14 -7.83
C LEU A 85 -1.19 3.53 -8.74
N LYS A 86 -0.30 4.36 -9.31
CA LYS A 86 0.85 3.86 -10.09
C LYS A 86 1.79 2.98 -9.26
N LEU A 87 2.05 3.37 -8.02
CA LEU A 87 2.90 2.61 -7.11
C LEU A 87 2.26 1.26 -6.78
N CYS A 88 0.98 1.24 -6.41
CA CYS A 88 0.23 0.01 -6.17
C CYS A 88 0.21 -0.91 -7.39
N THR A 89 0.01 -0.33 -8.59
CA THR A 89 0.03 -1.09 -9.86
C THR A 89 1.40 -1.73 -10.10
N ALA A 90 2.49 -0.98 -9.89
CA ALA A 90 3.84 -1.51 -10.01
C ALA A 90 4.10 -2.64 -8.99
N PHE A 91 3.65 -2.46 -7.75
CA PHE A 91 3.77 -3.45 -6.69
C PHE A 91 3.09 -4.78 -7.08
N VAL A 92 1.81 -4.75 -7.45
CA VAL A 92 1.03 -5.97 -7.80
C VAL A 92 1.41 -6.57 -9.17
N SER A 93 2.21 -5.88 -9.97
CA SER A 93 2.78 -6.42 -11.20
C SER A 93 4.02 -7.29 -10.97
N GLY A 94 4.46 -7.44 -9.71
CA GLY A 94 5.69 -8.14 -9.34
C GLY A 94 6.95 -7.31 -9.60
N ALA A 95 6.81 -6.01 -9.84
CA ALA A 95 7.92 -5.09 -10.06
C ALA A 95 8.33 -4.38 -8.75
N VAL A 96 8.38 -5.12 -7.63
CA VAL A 96 8.74 -4.56 -6.32
C VAL A 96 10.13 -3.93 -6.32
N ASP A 97 11.06 -4.46 -7.09
CA ASP A 97 12.39 -3.87 -7.27
C ASP A 97 12.34 -2.48 -7.92
N LEU A 98 11.35 -2.21 -8.79
CA LEU A 98 11.13 -0.87 -9.35
C LEU A 98 10.49 0.04 -8.31
N VAL A 99 9.56 -0.48 -7.52
CA VAL A 99 8.96 0.26 -6.40
C VAL A 99 10.06 0.73 -5.45
N ARG A 100 10.99 -0.15 -5.07
CA ARG A 100 12.12 0.15 -4.17
C ARG A 100 13.14 1.17 -4.71
N GLN A 101 13.18 1.40 -6.03
CA GLN A 101 14.08 2.38 -6.65
C GLN A 101 13.56 3.82 -6.61
N GLU A 102 12.31 4.02 -6.19
CA GLU A 102 11.77 5.36 -6.00
C GLU A 102 12.44 6.07 -4.79
N SER A 103 12.19 7.38 -4.63
CA SER A 103 12.84 8.22 -3.61
C SER A 103 12.25 8.05 -2.19
N TRP A 104 12.39 6.86 -1.62
CA TRP A 104 11.92 6.52 -0.28
C TRP A 104 12.74 7.20 0.82
N LEU A 105 12.09 7.48 1.95
CA LEU A 105 12.71 7.86 3.21
C LEU A 105 12.78 6.65 4.15
N PRO A 106 13.90 6.44 4.88
CA PRO A 106 14.04 5.32 5.81
C PRO A 106 13.23 5.51 7.10
N GLY A 107 12.70 4.41 7.63
CA GLY A 107 11.89 4.39 8.85
C GLY A 107 10.58 5.15 8.71
N TYR A 108 10.01 5.63 9.82
CA TYR A 108 8.76 6.41 9.85
C TYR A 108 8.97 7.94 10.00
N GLN A 109 10.23 8.41 9.99
CA GLN A 109 10.60 9.78 10.40
C GLN A 109 10.10 10.88 9.46
#